data_AF-A0A2S8GCH7-F1
#
_entry.id   AF-A0A2S8GCH7-F1
#
_cell.length_a   1.000
_cell.length_b   1.000
_cell.length_c   1.000
_cell.angle_alpha   90.00
_cell.angle_beta   90.00
_cell.angle_gamma   90.00
#
_symmetry.space_group_name_H-M   'P 1'
#
loop_
_entity.id
_entity.type
_entity.pdbx_description
1 polymer ?
#
loop_
_entity_poly.entity_id
_entity_poly.type
_entity_poly.pdbx_seq_one_letter_code
_entity_poly.pdbx_strand_id
1 'polypeptide(L)'
;MDKRKPLVQFSIRELLTVLVVGTVVIGSLWAHPAMVWVVMLFAMLLVFSMLTIAIIGRDGWRWFGAGFSVFAVGYFATWMTMESFGNQFPDLLRPMPTTDLLRQLQESLTYISFEKDGQPIPAELEPIMNDAGDVYDRHGNRLGGTNRFDPFLAPSVRVVQTPSTDTYHTLGQIFFMLLLGYLGGKFAVGFARFQGRQEEIPGSSG
;
A
#
# COMPACT_ATOMS: atom_id res chain seq x y z
N MET A 1 -2.02 -30.14 -33.41
CA MET A 1 -1.80 -28.71 -33.05
C MET A 1 -1.92 -28.57 -31.55
N ASP A 2 -0.80 -28.63 -30.84
CA ASP A 2 -0.81 -28.45 -29.40
C ASP A 2 -1.24 -27.03 -29.05
N LYS A 3 -2.37 -26.92 -28.35
CA LYS A 3 -2.88 -25.66 -27.82
C LYS A 3 -1.87 -25.15 -26.80
N ARG A 4 -1.04 -24.19 -27.19
CA ARG A 4 -0.15 -23.45 -26.29
C ARG A 4 -0.97 -22.91 -25.13
N LYS A 5 -0.89 -23.55 -23.95
CA LYS A 5 -1.53 -23.01 -22.74
C LYS A 5 -0.79 -21.71 -22.39
N PRO A 6 -1.49 -20.58 -22.24
CA PRO A 6 -0.88 -19.30 -21.95
C PRO A 6 -0.11 -19.34 -20.62
N LEU A 7 1.02 -18.65 -20.58
CA LEU A 7 1.94 -18.57 -19.42
C LEU A 7 1.26 -17.98 -18.18
N VAL A 8 0.29 -17.08 -18.38
CA VAL A 8 -0.50 -16.47 -17.33
C VAL A 8 -1.98 -16.58 -17.72
N GLN A 9 -2.77 -17.27 -16.89
CA GLN A 9 -4.23 -17.23 -16.94
C GLN A 9 -4.73 -16.55 -15.67
N PHE A 10 -5.37 -15.40 -15.87
CA PHE A 10 -6.18 -14.77 -14.84
C PHE A 10 -7.59 -15.33 -14.94
N SER A 11 -8.06 -15.98 -13.88
CA SER A 11 -9.46 -16.38 -13.80
C SER A 11 -10.31 -15.15 -13.47
N ILE A 12 -11.53 -15.07 -14.00
CA ILE A 12 -12.51 -14.04 -13.60
C ILE A 12 -12.70 -14.04 -12.08
N ARG A 13 -12.64 -15.22 -11.45
CA ARG A 13 -12.70 -15.35 -9.98
C ARG A 13 -11.53 -14.65 -9.29
N GLU A 14 -10.32 -14.76 -9.84
CA GLU A 14 -9.13 -14.11 -9.28
C GLU A 14 -9.22 -12.60 -9.42
N LEU A 15 -9.71 -12.11 -10.57
CA LEU A 15 -9.94 -10.68 -10.77
C LEU A 15 -10.96 -10.14 -9.77
N LEU A 16 -12.08 -10.85 -9.57
CA LEU A 16 -13.08 -10.49 -8.57
C LEU A 16 -12.49 -10.47 -7.15
N THR A 17 -11.70 -11.48 -6.77
CA THR A 17 -11.03 -11.50 -5.47
C THR A 17 -10.11 -10.31 -5.28
N VAL A 18 -9.29 -9.96 -6.29
CA VAL A 18 -8.40 -8.79 -6.24
C VAL A 18 -9.20 -7.49 -6.10
N LEU A 19 -10.31 -7.35 -6.82
CA LEU A 19 -11.22 -6.20 -6.74
C LEU A 19 -11.87 -6.06 -5.36
N VAL A 20 -12.36 -7.16 -4.79
CA VAL A 20 -12.95 -7.18 -3.44
C VAL A 20 -11.90 -6.81 -2.40
N VAL A 21 -10.70 -7.41 -2.47
CA VAL A 21 -9.59 -7.06 -1.57
C VAL A 21 -9.20 -5.60 -1.72
N GLY A 22 -9.11 -5.08 -2.95
CA GLY A 22 -8.83 -3.67 -3.21
C GLY A 22 -9.88 -2.74 -2.59
N THR A 23 -11.17 -3.10 -2.68
CA THR A 23 -12.27 -2.32 -2.09
C THR A 23 -12.22 -2.35 -0.57
N VAL A 24 -11.90 -3.50 0.03
CA VAL A 24 -11.71 -3.62 1.49
C VAL A 24 -10.52 -2.78 1.95
N VAL A 25 -9.41 -2.79 1.20
CA VAL A 25 -8.24 -1.95 1.50
C VAL A 25 -8.63 -0.47 1.43
N ILE A 26 -9.29 -0.03 0.37
CA ILE A 26 -9.76 1.36 0.23
C ILE A 26 -10.72 1.74 1.36
N GLY A 27 -11.66 0.86 1.72
CA GLY A 27 -12.57 1.07 2.84
C GLY A 27 -11.86 1.13 4.19
N SER A 28 -10.81 0.35 4.37
CA SER A 28 -10.00 0.32 5.60
C SER A 28 -9.16 1.58 5.82
N LEU A 29 -8.94 2.39 4.77
CA LEU A 29 -8.23 3.67 4.88
C LEU A 29 -8.92 4.61 5.88
N TRP A 30 -10.24 4.58 5.93
CA TRP A 30 -11.07 5.42 6.82
C TRP A 30 -11.20 4.85 8.24
N ALA A 31 -10.58 3.71 8.51
CA ALA A 31 -10.71 3.05 9.81
C ALA A 31 -9.69 3.57 10.83
N HIS A 32 -9.93 3.25 12.09
CA HIS A 32 -9.05 3.64 13.20
C HIS A 32 -7.60 3.16 12.95
N PRO A 33 -6.55 3.90 13.35
CA PRO A 33 -5.14 3.51 13.15
C PRO A 33 -4.79 2.09 13.64
N ALA A 34 -5.54 1.57 14.62
CA ALA A 34 -5.47 0.19 15.07
C ALA A 34 -5.63 -0.84 13.94
N MET A 35 -6.42 -0.54 12.90
CA MET A 35 -6.63 -1.42 11.76
C MET A 35 -5.37 -1.64 10.93
N VAL A 36 -4.46 -0.67 10.88
CA VAL A 36 -3.16 -0.83 10.20
C VAL A 36 -2.38 -1.98 10.83
N TRP A 37 -2.35 -2.04 12.17
CA TRP A 37 -1.68 -3.12 12.89
C TRP A 37 -2.30 -4.49 12.62
N VAL A 38 -3.63 -4.56 12.54
CA VAL A 38 -4.35 -5.80 12.22
C VAL A 38 -4.07 -6.25 10.79
N VAL A 39 -4.12 -5.33 9.82
CA VAL A 39 -3.81 -5.62 8.41
C VAL A 39 -2.35 -6.06 8.25
N MET A 40 -1.43 -5.37 8.93
CA MET A 40 -0.01 -5.73 8.92
C MET A 40 0.22 -7.12 9.51
N LEU A 41 -0.39 -7.43 10.66
CA LEU A 41 -0.32 -8.77 11.27
C LEU A 41 -0.84 -9.84 10.31
N PHE A 42 -1.98 -9.59 9.65
CA PHE A 42 -2.55 -10.53 8.69
C PHE A 42 -1.66 -10.71 7.45
N ALA A 43 -1.10 -9.62 6.94
CA ALA A 43 -0.16 -9.65 5.82
C ALA A 43 1.10 -10.47 6.18
N MET A 44 1.66 -10.28 7.39
CA MET A 44 2.78 -11.08 7.88
C MET A 44 2.42 -12.57 7.97
N LEU A 45 1.28 -12.90 8.57
CA LEU A 45 0.81 -14.30 8.67
C LEU A 45 0.65 -14.94 7.29
N LEU A 46 0.16 -14.18 6.30
CA LEU A 46 0.03 -14.64 4.93
C LEU A 46 1.40 -14.91 4.30
N VAL A 47 2.37 -14.00 4.44
CA VAL A 47 3.75 -14.20 3.96
C VAL A 47 4.38 -15.43 4.61
N PHE A 48 4.27 -15.60 5.94
CA PHE A 48 4.77 -16.79 6.63
C PHE A 48 4.10 -18.07 6.14
N SER A 49 2.78 -18.05 5.93
CA SER A 49 2.04 -19.19 5.39
C SER A 49 2.53 -19.56 3.99
N MET A 50 2.78 -18.57 3.12
CA MET A 50 3.32 -18.79 1.78
C MET A 50 4.77 -19.30 1.81
N LEU A 51 5.58 -18.86 2.78
CA LEU A 51 6.93 -19.39 3.00
C LEU A 51 6.88 -20.85 3.45
N THR A 52 5.96 -21.20 4.35
CA THR A 52 5.73 -22.60 4.73
C THR A 52 5.35 -23.42 3.50
N ILE A 53 4.38 -22.96 2.70
CA ILE A 53 3.99 -23.62 1.44
C ILE A 53 5.16 -23.73 0.46
N ALA A 54 6.07 -22.76 0.42
CA ALA A 54 7.28 -22.82 -0.41
C ALA A 54 8.23 -23.96 0.00
N ILE A 55 8.23 -24.36 1.27
CA ILE A 55 9.10 -25.41 1.81
C ILE A 55 8.42 -26.78 1.73
N ILE A 56 7.18 -26.90 2.24
CA ILE A 56 6.48 -28.18 2.38
C ILE A 56 5.53 -28.49 1.22
N GLY A 57 5.21 -27.50 0.38
CA GLY A 57 4.24 -27.64 -0.69
C GLY A 57 4.72 -28.59 -1.78
N ARG A 58 3.76 -29.09 -2.56
CA ARG A 58 4.00 -29.94 -3.73
C ARG A 58 3.74 -29.19 -5.03
N ASP A 59 4.50 -29.54 -6.05
CA ASP A 59 4.33 -29.09 -7.44
C ASP A 59 4.16 -27.56 -7.59
N GLY A 60 3.10 -27.14 -8.26
CA GLY A 60 2.81 -25.73 -8.53
C GLY A 60 2.61 -24.88 -7.28
N TRP A 61 2.12 -25.44 -6.18
CA TRP A 61 1.94 -24.67 -4.94
C TRP A 61 3.27 -24.28 -4.30
N ARG A 62 4.27 -25.16 -4.38
CA ARG A 62 5.63 -24.88 -3.92
C ARG A 62 6.24 -23.69 -4.66
N TRP A 63 6.15 -23.73 -6.00
CA TRP A 63 6.65 -22.66 -6.86
C TRP A 63 5.89 -21.35 -6.67
N PHE A 64 4.56 -21.43 -6.47
CA PHE A 64 3.76 -20.26 -6.14
C PHE A 64 4.21 -19.61 -4.83
N GLY A 65 4.33 -20.39 -3.76
CA GLY A 65 4.75 -19.89 -2.44
C GLY A 65 6.16 -19.29 -2.47
N ALA A 66 7.08 -19.92 -3.20
CA ALA A 66 8.45 -19.41 -3.37
C ALA A 66 8.46 -18.08 -4.13
N GLY A 67 7.79 -18.02 -5.30
CA GLY A 67 7.68 -16.79 -6.07
C GLY A 67 6.97 -15.67 -5.30
N PHE A 68 5.91 -16.02 -4.57
CA PHE A 68 5.19 -15.07 -3.72
C PHE A 68 6.10 -14.46 -2.67
N SER A 69 6.79 -15.31 -1.91
CA SER A 69 7.62 -14.88 -0.79
C SER A 69 8.78 -14.03 -1.26
N VAL A 70 9.47 -14.42 -2.34
CA VAL A 70 10.61 -13.66 -2.89
C VAL A 70 10.18 -12.27 -3.34
N PHE A 71 9.07 -12.15 -4.08
CA PHE A 71 8.62 -10.84 -4.57
C PHE A 71 8.02 -9.97 -3.45
N ALA A 72 7.23 -10.55 -2.54
CA ALA A 72 6.65 -9.80 -1.42
C ALA A 72 7.75 -9.28 -0.48
N VAL A 73 8.64 -10.17 -0.01
CA VAL A 73 9.74 -9.78 0.89
C VAL A 73 10.73 -8.86 0.17
N GLY A 74 11.05 -9.13 -1.10
CA GLY A 74 11.92 -8.30 -1.91
C GLY A 74 11.39 -6.88 -2.06
N TYR A 75 10.10 -6.72 -2.39
CA TYR A 75 9.46 -5.41 -2.46
C TYR A 75 9.49 -4.69 -1.11
N PHE A 76 9.08 -5.37 -0.04
CA PHE A 76 9.03 -4.79 1.30
C PHE A 76 10.41 -4.33 1.77
N ALA A 77 11.45 -5.15 1.57
CA ALA A 77 12.82 -4.80 1.92
C ALA A 77 13.34 -3.62 1.08
N THR A 78 13.02 -3.58 -0.21
CA THR A 78 13.39 -2.44 -1.08
C THR A 78 12.69 -1.16 -0.62
N TRP A 79 11.41 -1.25 -0.26
CA TRP A 79 10.64 -0.11 0.24
C TRP A 79 11.24 0.42 1.54
N MET A 80 11.46 -0.46 2.52
CA MET A 80 12.04 -0.09 3.82
C MET A 80 13.43 0.54 3.67
N THR A 81 14.27 -0.02 2.78
CA THR A 81 15.61 0.54 2.54
C THR A 81 15.52 1.90 1.85
N MET A 82 14.72 2.05 0.78
CA MET A 82 14.59 3.31 0.08
C MET A 82 14.00 4.43 0.94
N GLU A 83 13.00 4.16 1.78
CA GLU A 83 12.49 5.18 2.70
C GLU A 83 13.50 5.55 3.79
N SER A 84 14.21 4.56 4.34
CA SER A 84 15.26 4.82 5.34
C SER A 84 16.37 5.70 4.78
N PHE A 85 16.80 5.44 3.53
CA PHE A 85 17.81 6.26 2.86
C PHE A 85 17.25 7.60 2.36
N GLY A 86 16.00 7.65 1.88
CA GLY A 86 15.34 8.87 1.40
C GLY A 86 15.19 9.92 2.49
N ASN A 87 14.94 9.50 3.73
CA ASN A 87 14.91 10.40 4.89
C ASN A 87 16.29 10.97 5.25
N GLN A 88 17.38 10.30 4.89
CA GLN A 88 18.75 10.74 5.17
C GLN A 88 19.36 11.55 4.01
N PHE A 89 18.96 11.25 2.77
CA PHE A 89 19.51 11.85 1.56
C PHE A 89 18.39 12.18 0.55
N PRO A 90 17.54 13.20 0.84
CA PRO A 90 16.35 13.51 0.04
C PRO A 90 16.66 13.92 -1.40
N ASP A 91 17.86 14.46 -1.67
CA ASP A 91 18.25 14.92 -3.01
C ASP A 91 18.80 13.81 -3.92
N LEU A 92 19.18 12.66 -3.36
CA LEU A 92 19.89 11.59 -4.09
C LEU A 92 18.97 10.46 -4.55
N LEU A 93 17.85 10.22 -3.85
CA LEU A 93 16.97 9.10 -4.12
C LEU A 93 15.57 9.59 -4.46
N ARG A 94 15.14 9.32 -5.69
CA ARG A 94 13.74 9.50 -6.05
C ARG A 94 12.88 8.51 -5.27
N PRO A 95 11.68 8.93 -4.81
CA PRO A 95 10.72 8.01 -4.22
C PRO A 95 10.38 6.88 -5.20
N MET A 96 9.95 5.74 -4.66
CA MET A 96 9.50 4.63 -5.50
C MET A 96 8.31 5.05 -6.37
N PRO A 97 8.19 4.52 -7.60
CA PRO A 97 7.04 4.80 -8.45
C PRO A 97 5.69 4.50 -7.79
N THR A 98 5.63 3.49 -6.93
CA THR A 98 4.44 3.15 -6.13
C THR A 98 4.14 4.21 -5.07
N THR A 99 5.15 4.79 -4.44
CA THR A 99 4.99 5.90 -3.49
C THR A 99 4.46 7.15 -4.18
N ASP A 100 4.98 7.48 -5.36
CA ASP A 100 4.49 8.62 -6.15
C ASP A 100 3.04 8.43 -6.60
N LEU A 101 2.69 7.23 -7.06
CA LEU A 101 1.33 6.89 -7.43
C LEU A 101 0.37 6.97 -6.24
N LEU A 102 0.78 6.47 -5.07
CA LEU A 102 0.01 6.60 -3.84
C LEU A 102 -0.19 8.06 -3.45
N ARG A 103 0.85 8.90 -3.56
CA ARG A 103 0.73 10.33 -3.24
C ARG A 103 -0.31 11.02 -4.12
N GLN A 104 -0.28 10.77 -5.43
CA GLN A 104 -1.26 11.34 -6.37
C GLN A 104 -2.70 10.87 -6.05
N LEU A 105 -2.86 9.60 -5.70
CA LEU A 105 -4.17 9.05 -5.33
C LEU A 105 -4.66 9.57 -3.97
N GLN A 106 -3.75 9.83 -3.03
CA GLN A 106 -4.09 10.35 -1.71
C GLN A 106 -4.73 11.74 -1.81
N GLU A 107 -4.20 12.62 -2.66
CA GLU A 107 -4.72 13.99 -2.85
C GLU A 107 -6.20 13.98 -3.22
N SER A 108 -6.66 12.96 -3.97
CA SER A 108 -8.07 12.83 -4.39
C SER A 108 -8.98 12.22 -3.32
N LEU A 109 -8.41 11.54 -2.32
CA LEU A 109 -9.15 10.78 -1.31
C LEU A 109 -9.15 11.42 0.07
N THR A 110 -8.31 12.43 0.29
CA THR A 110 -8.11 13.03 1.61
C THR A 110 -9.13 14.11 1.88
N TYR A 111 -9.83 13.98 3.00
CA TYR A 111 -10.62 15.04 3.60
C TYR A 111 -9.79 15.77 4.65
N ILE A 112 -9.78 17.10 4.60
CA ILE A 112 -9.11 17.96 5.56
C ILE A 112 -10.13 18.46 6.57
N SER A 113 -9.85 18.23 7.85
CA SER A 113 -10.62 18.75 8.97
C SER A 113 -9.70 19.52 9.91
N PHE A 114 -10.28 20.40 10.71
CA PHE A 114 -9.55 21.23 11.67
C PHE A 114 -10.01 20.88 13.08
N GLU A 115 -9.06 20.68 13.98
CA GLU A 115 -9.31 20.48 15.40
C GLU A 115 -8.73 21.65 16.19
N LYS A 116 -9.50 22.17 17.14
CA LYS A 116 -9.05 23.20 18.07
C LYS A 116 -9.03 22.58 19.47
N ASP A 117 -7.86 22.57 20.11
CA ASP A 117 -7.66 22.03 21.46
C ASP A 117 -8.17 20.58 21.63
N GLY A 118 -8.05 19.77 20.57
CA GLY A 118 -8.47 18.36 20.56
C GLY A 118 -9.96 18.12 20.29
N GLN A 119 -10.72 19.16 19.97
CA GLN A 119 -12.12 19.05 19.54
C GLN A 119 -12.26 19.43 18.07
N PRO A 120 -13.07 18.69 17.28
CA PRO A 120 -13.32 19.04 15.88
C PRO A 120 -14.04 20.39 15.79
N ILE A 121 -13.54 21.27 14.93
CA ILE A 121 -14.21 22.54 14.63
C ILE A 121 -15.50 22.21 13.87
N PRO A 122 -16.67 22.70 14.30
CA PRO A 122 -17.93 22.46 13.61
C PRO A 122 -17.86 22.84 12.13
N ALA A 123 -18.36 21.96 11.25
CA ALA A 123 -18.36 22.19 9.81
C ALA A 123 -19.13 23.46 9.41
N GLU A 124 -20.10 23.90 10.23
CA GLU A 124 -20.87 25.13 10.04
C GLU A 124 -20.03 26.42 10.02
N LEU A 125 -18.85 26.39 10.65
CA LEU A 125 -17.93 27.52 10.66
C LEU A 125 -17.15 27.66 9.35
N GLU A 126 -17.18 26.63 8.49
CA GLU A 126 -16.44 26.55 7.21
C GLU A 126 -15.00 27.05 7.37
N PRO A 127 -14.18 26.37 8.19
CA PRO A 127 -12.82 26.82 8.48
C PRO A 127 -11.95 26.84 7.21
N ILE A 128 -11.32 27.99 6.93
CA ILE A 128 -10.39 28.18 5.81
C ILE A 128 -9.01 28.54 6.36
N MET A 129 -7.98 27.88 5.85
CA MET A 129 -6.58 28.16 6.21
C MET A 129 -5.94 29.09 5.18
N ASN A 130 -5.24 30.13 5.65
CA ASN A 130 -4.45 31.02 4.78
C ASN A 130 -3.02 30.49 4.59
N ASP A 131 -2.25 31.11 3.68
CA ASP A 131 -0.85 30.74 3.41
C ASP A 131 0.08 30.89 4.61
N ALA A 132 -0.29 31.74 5.58
CA ALA A 132 0.45 31.93 6.83
C ALA A 132 0.16 30.84 7.88
N GLY A 133 -0.78 29.93 7.61
CA GLY A 133 -1.18 28.85 8.51
C GLY A 133 -2.18 29.26 9.59
N ASP A 134 -2.78 30.45 9.50
CA ASP A 134 -3.92 30.86 10.33
C ASP A 134 -5.22 30.30 9.77
N VAL A 135 -6.13 29.91 10.68
CA VAL A 135 -7.44 29.36 10.35
C VAL A 135 -8.52 30.37 10.72
N TYR A 136 -9.40 30.68 9.78
CA TYR A 136 -10.50 31.63 9.92
C TYR A 136 -11.85 30.93 9.69
N ASP A 137 -12.91 31.42 10.32
CA ASP A 137 -14.27 31.05 9.98
C ASP A 137 -14.77 31.81 8.74
N ARG A 138 -15.94 31.41 8.20
CA ARG A 138 -16.60 32.10 7.08
C ARG A 138 -16.87 33.59 7.29
N HIS A 139 -16.92 34.04 8.55
CA HIS A 139 -17.19 35.42 8.92
C HIS A 139 -15.91 36.25 9.10
N GLY A 140 -14.74 35.64 8.88
CA GLY A 140 -13.42 36.27 9.03
C GLY A 140 -12.89 36.30 10.47
N ASN A 141 -13.52 35.61 11.42
CA ASN A 141 -12.99 35.50 12.77
C ASN A 141 -11.85 34.48 12.81
N ARG A 142 -10.73 34.87 13.41
CA ARG A 142 -9.58 33.97 13.58
C ARG A 142 -9.92 32.88 14.60
N LEU A 143 -9.93 31.63 14.16
CA LEU A 143 -10.17 30.45 14.99
C LEU A 143 -8.90 30.00 15.71
N GLY A 144 -7.73 30.23 15.11
CA GLY A 144 -6.40 29.97 15.67
C GLY A 144 -5.32 29.84 14.59
N GLY A 145 -4.16 29.30 14.96
CA GLY A 145 -3.04 29.08 14.03
C GLY A 145 -2.48 27.67 14.11
N THR A 146 -1.96 27.18 12.98
CA THR A 146 -1.29 25.87 12.85
C THR A 146 0.20 25.93 13.22
N ASN A 147 0.79 27.12 13.17
CA ASN A 147 2.18 27.36 13.53
C ASN A 147 2.36 27.36 15.05
N ARG A 148 3.01 26.30 15.57
CA ARG A 148 3.36 26.10 17.00
C ARG A 148 4.37 27.12 17.57
N PHE A 149 4.85 28.06 16.76
CA PHE A 149 5.93 28.97 17.17
C PHE A 149 5.50 30.04 18.16
N ASP A 150 4.20 30.19 18.43
CA ASP A 150 3.72 31.16 19.41
C ASP A 150 2.73 30.54 20.42
N PRO A 151 3.24 29.77 21.41
CA PRO A 151 2.41 29.04 22.38
C PRO A 151 1.60 29.94 23.35
N PHE A 152 1.80 31.27 23.31
CA PHE A 152 1.19 32.19 24.26
C PHE A 152 0.10 33.09 23.68
N LEU A 153 -0.09 33.15 22.34
CA LEU A 153 -0.92 34.20 21.71
C LEU A 153 -2.09 33.70 20.86
N ALA A 154 -2.20 32.40 20.55
CA ALA A 154 -3.34 31.87 19.82
C ALA A 154 -3.66 30.42 20.20
N PRO A 155 -4.96 30.04 20.24
CA PRO A 155 -5.32 28.64 20.38
C PRO A 155 -4.78 27.84 19.20
N SER A 156 -4.16 26.70 19.49
CA SER A 156 -3.53 25.87 18.46
C SER A 156 -4.61 25.12 17.69
N VAL A 157 -4.61 25.30 16.37
CA VAL A 157 -5.46 24.54 15.46
C VAL A 157 -4.61 23.46 14.80
N ARG A 158 -5.04 22.21 14.91
CA ARG A 158 -4.42 21.07 14.25
C ARG A 158 -5.16 20.78 12.96
N VAL A 159 -4.42 20.64 11.87
CA VAL A 159 -4.94 20.12 10.61
C VAL A 159 -4.95 18.59 10.70
N VAL A 160 -6.11 17.99 10.50
CA VAL A 160 -6.30 16.54 10.51
C VAL A 160 -6.72 16.08 9.13
N GLN A 161 -5.84 15.31 8.50
CA GLN A 161 -6.06 14.65 7.22
C GLN A 161 -6.66 13.27 7.47
N THR A 162 -7.80 12.98 6.86
CA THR A 162 -8.45 11.67 6.91
C THR A 162 -8.64 11.12 5.49
N PRO A 163 -8.08 9.94 5.15
CA PRO A 163 -7.22 9.10 5.99
C PRO A 163 -5.89 9.79 6.32
N SER A 164 -5.27 9.42 7.45
CA SER A 164 -3.94 9.95 7.76
C SER A 164 -2.92 9.48 6.73
N THR A 165 -2.00 10.38 6.35
CA THR A 165 -0.94 10.12 5.35
C THR A 165 -0.18 8.85 5.67
N ASP A 166 0.25 8.67 6.91
CA ASP A 166 1.00 7.49 7.33
C ASP A 166 0.17 6.20 7.18
N THR A 167 -1.11 6.23 7.55
CA THR A 167 -2.02 5.09 7.40
C THR A 167 -2.25 4.76 5.93
N TYR A 168 -2.51 5.78 5.12
CA TYR A 168 -2.76 5.63 3.69
C TYR A 168 -1.55 5.02 2.97
N HIS A 169 -0.37 5.61 3.17
CA HIS A 169 0.85 5.13 2.57
C HIS A 169 1.19 3.71 3.04
N THR A 170 1.14 3.44 4.35
CA THR A 170 1.47 2.10 4.88
C THR A 170 0.56 1.02 4.31
N LEU A 171 -0.77 1.24 4.31
CA LEU A 171 -1.73 0.28 3.76
C LEU A 171 -1.56 0.12 2.24
N GLY A 172 -1.30 1.21 1.52
CA GLY A 172 -0.98 1.17 0.09
C GLY A 172 0.25 0.34 -0.21
N GLN A 173 1.32 0.48 0.58
CA GLN A 173 2.56 -0.29 0.41
C GLN A 173 2.35 -1.77 0.73
N ILE A 174 1.59 -2.09 1.78
CA ILE A 174 1.21 -3.48 2.08
C ILE A 174 0.40 -4.08 0.93
N PHE A 175 -0.52 -3.32 0.34
CA PHE A 175 -1.27 -3.77 -0.84
C PHE A 175 -0.35 -4.09 -2.02
N PHE A 176 0.59 -3.18 -2.37
CA PHE A 176 1.54 -3.43 -3.45
C PHE A 176 2.46 -4.62 -3.16
N MET A 177 2.92 -4.77 -1.92
CA MET A 177 3.71 -5.93 -1.49
C MET A 177 2.96 -7.25 -1.76
N LEU A 178 1.70 -7.34 -1.33
CA LEU A 178 0.88 -8.54 -1.53
C LEU A 178 0.54 -8.77 -3.00
N LEU A 179 0.26 -7.70 -3.75
CA LEU A 179 -0.03 -7.76 -5.18
C LEU A 179 1.19 -8.28 -5.97
N LEU A 180 2.37 -7.72 -5.71
CA LEU A 180 3.62 -8.15 -6.35
C LEU A 180 4.00 -9.56 -5.93
N GLY A 181 3.79 -9.94 -4.67
CA GLY A 181 3.88 -11.33 -4.24
C GLY A 181 2.98 -12.24 -5.07
N TYR A 182 1.70 -11.91 -5.20
CA TYR A 182 0.76 -12.71 -5.99
C TYR A 182 1.20 -12.86 -7.46
N LEU A 183 1.62 -11.77 -8.09
CA LEU A 183 2.14 -11.78 -9.46
C LEU A 183 3.43 -12.59 -9.59
N GLY A 184 4.35 -12.47 -8.64
CA GLY A 184 5.58 -13.25 -8.57
C GLY A 184 5.32 -14.75 -8.42
N GLY A 185 4.36 -15.13 -7.58
CA GLY A 185 3.92 -16.52 -7.44
C GLY A 185 3.34 -17.09 -8.73
N LYS A 186 2.45 -16.34 -9.41
CA LYS A 186 1.91 -16.72 -10.72
C LYS A 186 3.01 -16.89 -11.77
N PHE A 187 3.95 -15.95 -11.81
CA PHE A 187 5.09 -16.00 -12.72
C PHE A 187 5.96 -17.25 -12.47
N ALA A 188 6.30 -17.53 -11.22
CA ALA A 188 7.12 -18.70 -10.85
C ALA A 188 6.46 -20.02 -11.28
N VAL A 189 5.14 -20.16 -11.09
CA VAL A 189 4.39 -21.34 -11.58
C VAL A 189 4.41 -21.43 -13.09
N GLY A 190 4.20 -20.31 -13.79
CA GLY A 190 4.25 -20.26 -15.26
C GLY A 190 5.62 -20.67 -15.79
N PHE A 191 6.68 -20.17 -15.15
CA PHE A 191 8.06 -20.46 -15.51
C PHE A 191 8.44 -21.92 -15.24
N ALA A 192 8.09 -22.48 -14.06
CA ALA A 192 8.32 -23.88 -13.75
C ALA A 192 7.62 -24.82 -14.74
N ARG A 193 6.38 -24.49 -15.15
CA ARG A 193 5.66 -25.25 -16.19
C ARG A 193 6.31 -25.15 -17.56
N PHE A 194 6.91 -24.00 -17.87
CA PHE A 194 7.62 -23.81 -19.13
C PHE A 194 8.91 -24.65 -19.17
N GLN A 195 9.70 -24.64 -18.09
CA GLN A 195 10.91 -25.45 -17.97
C GLN A 195 10.61 -26.95 -18.06
N GLY A 196 9.60 -27.44 -17.32
CA GLY A 196 9.22 -28.86 -17.39
C GLY A 196 8.85 -29.33 -18.80
N ARG A 197 8.23 -28.47 -19.63
CA ARG A 197 7.96 -28.81 -21.04
C ARG A 197 9.19 -28.83 -21.92
N GLN A 198 10.23 -28.05 -21.61
CA GLN A 198 11.49 -28.10 -22.36
C GLN A 198 12.27 -29.36 -22.01
N GLU A 199 12.25 -29.76 -20.74
CA GLU A 199 12.90 -30.97 -20.24
C GLU A 199 12.22 -32.26 -20.72
N GLU A 200 10.92 -32.24 -21.04
CA GLU A 200 10.17 -33.34 -21.65
C GLU A 200 10.42 -33.51 -23.16
N ILE A 201 11.21 -32.63 -23.79
CA ILE A 201 11.70 -32.80 -25.17
C ILE A 201 13.18 -33.26 -25.20
N PRO A 202 13.57 -34.41 -24.61
CA PRO A 202 14.78 -35.11 -25.01
C PRO A 202 14.36 -36.28 -25.90
N GLY A 203 14.40 -36.04 -27.22
CA GLY A 203 14.21 -37.11 -28.20
C GLY A 203 12.82 -37.19 -28.82
N SER A 204 12.48 -36.23 -29.68
CA SER A 204 11.89 -36.64 -30.97
C SER A 204 13.04 -37.26 -31.79
N SER A 205 13.19 -38.56 -31.60
CA SER A 205 14.04 -39.47 -32.35
C SER A 205 13.81 -39.37 -33.86
N GLY A 206 14.89 -39.46 -34.64
CA GLY A 206 14.88 -39.57 -36.10
C GLY A 206 16.12 -38.96 -36.72
#